data_AF-A0A968AUR1-F1
#
_entry.id   AF-A0A968AUR1-F1
#
_cell.length_a   1.000
_cell.length_b   1.000
_cell.length_c   1.000
_cell.angle_alpha   90.00
_cell.angle_beta   90.00
_cell.angle_gamma   90.00
#
_symmetry.space_group_name_H-M   'P 1'
#
loop_
_entity.id
_entity.type
_entity.pdbx_description
1 polymer ?
#
loop_
_entity_poly.entity_id
_entity_poly.type
_entity_poly.pdbx_seq_one_letter_code
_entity_poly.pdbx_strand_id
1 'polypeptide(L)'
;MSNPPKDKTEPAHAEPGQRLTLATKATGLFVRLVGVVLLLFGFWTATQVVLEAWNLYEDPSRVERFAVAIDQGSNIDRLLNPGASGEPRAGEVEGRERTELIEFRFSYFIAWAVVLLLLMLIGRLTIWFIRTGGELALYDVQVRRVARTLMRQAQKPEKKIS
;
A
#
# COMPACT_ATOMS: atom_id res chain seq x y z
N MET A 1 -67.58 -39.36 5.16
CA MET A 1 -66.15 -39.38 4.75
C MET A 1 -65.84 -38.08 4.04
N SER A 2 -65.18 -37.14 4.72
CA SER A 2 -64.70 -35.89 4.14
C SER A 2 -63.18 -35.94 4.15
N ASN A 3 -62.57 -35.90 2.96
CA ASN A 3 -61.12 -35.95 2.79
C ASN A 3 -60.60 -34.49 2.78
N PRO A 4 -59.63 -34.11 3.63
CA PRO A 4 -59.14 -32.74 3.65
C PRO A 4 -58.25 -32.44 2.43
N PRO A 5 -58.20 -31.18 1.96
CA PRO A 5 -57.29 -30.79 0.90
C PRO A 5 -55.86 -30.79 1.45
N LYS A 6 -54.97 -31.55 0.78
CA LYS A 6 -53.53 -31.46 0.99
C LYS A 6 -53.07 -30.07 0.57
N ASP A 7 -52.93 -29.17 1.54
CA ASP A 7 -52.14 -27.96 1.42
C ASP A 7 -50.68 -28.39 1.20
N LYS A 8 -50.26 -28.35 -0.06
CA LYS A 8 -48.85 -28.50 -0.44
C LYS A 8 -48.23 -27.13 -0.40
N THR A 9 -47.78 -26.71 0.77
CA THR A 9 -46.65 -25.79 0.90
C THR A 9 -45.39 -26.52 0.42
N GLU A 10 -45.25 -26.68 -0.89
CA GLU A 10 -44.04 -27.15 -1.54
C GLU A 10 -43.08 -25.96 -1.59
N PRO A 11 -41.95 -25.96 -0.85
CA PRO A 11 -40.97 -24.89 -0.97
C PRO A 11 -40.38 -24.95 -2.38
N ALA A 12 -40.55 -23.85 -3.12
CA ALA A 12 -40.07 -23.67 -4.48
C ALA A 12 -38.67 -24.28 -4.69
N HIS A 13 -38.63 -25.44 -5.35
CA HIS A 13 -37.42 -26.08 -5.83
C HIS A 13 -36.84 -25.22 -6.95
N ALA A 14 -36.07 -24.19 -6.58
CA ALA A 14 -35.30 -23.40 -7.53
C ALA A 14 -34.41 -24.36 -8.34
N GLU A 15 -34.59 -24.35 -9.67
CA GLU A 15 -33.89 -25.27 -10.57
C GLU A 15 -32.37 -25.22 -10.34
N PRO A 16 -31.67 -26.36 -10.41
CA PRO A 16 -30.23 -26.44 -10.14
C PRO A 16 -29.41 -25.47 -11.00
N GLY A 17 -29.85 -25.17 -12.22
CA GLY A 17 -29.24 -24.15 -13.08
C GLY A 17 -29.36 -22.71 -12.56
N GLN A 18 -30.48 -22.32 -11.95
CA GLN A 18 -30.67 -20.98 -11.40
C GLN A 18 -29.80 -20.74 -10.17
N ARG A 19 -29.68 -21.72 -9.28
CA ARG A 19 -28.86 -21.61 -8.06
C ARG A 19 -27.38 -21.36 -8.38
N LEU A 20 -26.86 -22.03 -9.40
CA LEU A 20 -25.47 -21.83 -9.87
C LEU A 20 -25.28 -20.40 -10.40
N THR A 21 -26.20 -19.88 -11.21
CA THR A 21 -26.09 -18.51 -11.76
C THR A 21 -26.20 -17.42 -10.69
N LEU A 22 -27.02 -17.63 -9.65
CA LEU A 22 -27.14 -16.72 -8.52
C LEU A 22 -25.87 -16.72 -7.67
N ALA A 23 -25.30 -17.90 -7.40
CA ALA A 23 -24.05 -18.02 -6.67
C ALA A 23 -22.89 -17.31 -7.39
N THR A 24 -22.73 -17.51 -8.71
CA THR A 24 -21.67 -16.84 -9.48
C THR A 24 -21.84 -15.32 -9.49
N LYS A 25 -23.08 -14.82 -9.63
CA LYS A 25 -23.38 -13.38 -9.56
C LYS A 25 -23.09 -12.79 -8.18
N ALA A 26 -23.50 -13.47 -7.11
CA ALA A 26 -23.26 -13.05 -5.74
C ALA A 26 -21.76 -12.98 -5.43
N THR A 27 -20.99 -14.00 -5.83
CA THR A 27 -19.53 -14.01 -5.68
C THR A 27 -18.88 -12.86 -6.45
N GLY A 28 -19.31 -12.60 -7.69
CA GLY A 28 -18.80 -11.47 -8.48
C GLY A 28 -19.10 -10.10 -7.85
N LEU A 29 -20.30 -9.92 -7.29
CA LEU A 29 -20.67 -8.69 -6.57
C LEU A 29 -19.84 -8.52 -5.28
N PHE A 30 -19.66 -9.60 -4.52
CA PHE A 30 -18.84 -9.59 -3.31
C PHE A 30 -17.39 -9.21 -3.62
N VAL A 31 -16.78 -9.86 -4.61
CA VAL A 31 -15.41 -9.56 -5.07
C VAL A 31 -15.27 -8.09 -5.48
N ARG A 32 -16.27 -7.54 -6.19
CA ARG A 32 -16.28 -6.14 -6.58
C ARG A 32 -16.36 -5.20 -5.39
N LEU A 33 -17.22 -5.50 -4.41
CA LEU A 33 -17.32 -4.72 -3.17
C LEU A 33 -15.99 -4.72 -2.40
N VAL A 34 -15.37 -5.89 -2.26
CA VAL A 34 -14.04 -6.02 -1.65
C VAL A 34 -13.01 -5.18 -2.41
N GLY A 35 -13.02 -5.24 -3.75
CA GLY A 35 -12.13 -4.43 -4.58
C GLY A 35 -12.30 -2.93 -4.35
N VAL A 36 -13.55 -2.44 -4.28
CA VAL A 36 -13.85 -1.03 -3.99
C VAL A 36 -13.39 -0.63 -2.59
N VAL A 37 -13.62 -1.48 -1.58
CA VAL A 37 -13.16 -1.24 -0.21
C VAL A 37 -11.64 -1.13 -0.14
N LEU A 38 -10.91 -2.04 -0.79
CA LEU A 38 -9.45 -2.00 -0.89
C LEU A 38 -8.96 -0.73 -1.59
N LEU A 39 -9.66 -0.28 -2.63
CA LEU A 39 -9.36 0.97 -3.35
C LEU A 39 -9.50 2.20 -2.44
N LEU A 40 -10.61 2.29 -1.70
CA LEU A 40 -10.86 3.38 -0.76
C LEU A 40 -9.83 3.37 0.39
N PHE A 41 -9.53 2.19 0.93
CA PHE A 41 -8.55 2.04 1.99
C PHE A 41 -7.13 2.42 1.52
N GLY A 42 -6.74 2.00 0.32
CA GLY A 42 -5.48 2.38 -0.29
C GLY A 42 -5.38 3.89 -0.52
N PHE A 43 -6.44 4.50 -1.06
CA PHE A 43 -6.48 5.95 -1.27
C PHE A 43 -6.38 6.74 0.05
N TRP A 44 -7.11 6.30 1.07
CA TRP A 44 -7.04 6.86 2.42
C TRP A 44 -5.60 6.80 2.97
N THR A 45 -4.98 5.62 2.88
CA THR A 45 -3.61 5.40 3.36
C THR A 45 -2.59 6.24 2.58
N ALA A 46 -2.74 6.35 1.26
CA ALA A 46 -1.87 7.20 0.44
C ALA A 46 -1.93 8.67 0.88
N THR A 47 -3.14 9.16 1.18
CA THR A 47 -3.34 10.52 1.69
C THR A 47 -2.63 10.71 3.04
N GLN A 48 -2.77 9.75 3.96
CA GLN A 48 -2.08 9.77 5.26
C GLN A 48 -0.56 9.80 5.10
N VAL A 49 0.01 9.02 4.17
CA VAL A 49 1.46 9.02 3.91
C VAL A 49 1.95 10.38 3.43
N VAL A 50 1.21 11.05 2.54
CA VAL A 50 1.57 12.40 2.06
C VAL A 50 1.48 13.42 3.20
N LEU A 51 0.43 13.37 4.01
CA LEU A 51 0.27 14.25 5.17
C LEU A 51 1.36 14.02 6.21
N GLU A 52 1.71 12.76 6.49
CA GLU A 52 2.79 12.43 7.42
C GLU A 52 4.14 12.92 6.89
N ALA A 53 4.41 12.77 5.59
CA ALA A 53 5.62 13.29 4.96
C ALA A 53 5.69 14.82 5.06
N TRP A 54 4.57 15.52 4.84
CA TRP A 54 4.49 16.97 5.00
C TRP A 54 4.72 17.40 6.44
N ASN A 55 4.05 16.73 7.39
CA ASN A 55 4.20 16.99 8.81
C ASN A 55 5.64 16.72 9.30
N LEU A 56 6.32 15.71 8.76
CA LEU A 56 7.72 15.45 9.07
C LEU A 56 8.65 16.55 8.53
N TYR A 57 8.29 17.14 7.40
CA TYR A 57 9.02 18.24 6.80
C TYR A 57 8.85 19.54 7.60
N GLU A 58 7.62 19.82 8.08
CA GLU A 58 7.35 20.98 8.93
C GLU A 58 7.91 20.85 10.36
N ASP A 59 7.79 19.66 10.97
CA ASP A 59 8.29 19.37 12.32
C ASP A 59 9.27 18.17 12.32
N PRO A 60 10.59 18.43 12.17
CA PRO A 60 11.61 17.39 12.14
C PRO A 60 11.90 16.78 13.52
N SER A 61 11.25 17.22 14.60
CA SER A 61 11.51 16.76 15.98
C SER A 61 11.43 15.23 16.13
N ARG A 62 10.58 14.57 15.34
CA ARG A 62 10.46 13.10 15.33
C ARG A 62 11.72 12.43 14.80
N VAL A 63 12.31 12.99 13.74
CA VAL A 63 13.54 12.49 13.13
C VAL A 63 14.73 12.72 14.06
N GLU A 64 14.76 13.85 14.77
CA GLU A 64 15.81 14.14 15.75
C GLU A 64 15.83 13.14 16.91
N ARG A 65 14.66 12.81 17.48
CA ARG A 65 14.57 11.77 18.51
C ARG A 65 15.04 10.41 17.99
N PHE A 66 14.70 10.10 16.74
CA PHE A 66 15.14 8.86 16.09
C PHE A 66 16.66 8.84 15.87
N ALA A 67 17.24 9.97 15.46
CA ALA A 67 18.68 10.16 15.30
C ALA A 67 19.41 9.96 16.63
N VAL A 68 18.89 10.52 17.73
CA VAL A 68 19.45 10.31 19.07
C VAL A 68 19.36 8.84 19.49
N ALA A 69 18.24 8.17 19.22
CA ALA A 69 18.09 6.74 19.53
C ALA A 69 19.06 5.86 18.71
N ILE A 70 19.26 6.19 17.43
CA ILE A 70 20.24 5.52 16.57
C ILE A 70 21.64 5.75 17.14
N ASP A 71 22.03 6.99 17.41
CA ASP A 71 23.38 7.31 17.91
C ASP A 71 23.66 6.65 19.27
N GLN A 72 22.70 6.67 20.20
CA GLN A 72 22.85 5.97 21.49
C GLN A 72 23.05 4.46 21.33
N GLY A 73 22.36 3.84 20.38
CA GLY A 73 22.45 2.39 20.15
C GLY A 73 23.68 1.97 19.34
N SER A 74 24.24 2.85 18.51
CA SER A 74 25.25 2.47 17.51
C SER A 74 26.52 3.31 17.47
N ASN A 75 26.59 4.40 18.25
CA ASN A 75 27.72 5.36 18.31
C ASN A 75 28.24 5.78 16.93
N ILE A 76 27.33 5.87 15.95
CA ILE A 76 27.69 6.09 14.54
C ILE A 76 28.43 7.42 14.37
N ASP A 77 28.05 8.46 15.14
CA ASP A 77 28.68 9.77 15.03
C ASP A 77 30.17 9.71 15.44
N ARG A 78 30.51 8.88 16.42
CA ARG A 78 31.91 8.65 16.86
C ARG A 78 32.71 7.77 15.89
N LEU A 79 32.06 6.77 15.28
CA LEU A 79 32.71 5.86 14.34
C LEU A 79 33.03 6.53 13.00
N LEU A 80 32.16 7.43 12.55
CA LEU A 80 32.31 8.13 11.27
C LEU A 80 33.06 9.46 11.37
N ASN A 81 33.20 10.02 12.58
CA ASN A 81 34.01 11.20 12.83
C ASN A 81 35.10 10.95 13.89
N PRO A 82 36.14 10.16 13.57
CA PRO A 82 37.24 9.86 14.51
C PRO A 82 38.08 11.10 14.89
N GLY A 83 37.88 12.25 14.25
CA GLY A 83 38.52 13.52 14.60
C GLY A 83 37.79 14.34 15.68
N ALA A 84 36.53 14.00 16.00
CA ALA A 84 35.76 14.63 17.08
C ALA A 84 36.02 13.97 18.44
N SER A 85 36.57 12.76 18.47
CA SER A 85 37.21 12.18 19.65
C SER A 85 38.54 12.90 19.91
N GLY A 86 38.43 14.12 20.43
CA GLY A 86 39.54 14.82 21.05
C GLY A 86 39.98 14.06 22.29
N GLU A 87 40.86 13.08 22.12
CA GLU A 87 41.82 12.81 23.19
C GLU A 87 42.64 14.10 23.34
N PRO A 88 42.63 14.75 24.53
CA PRO A 88 43.51 15.85 24.78
C PRO A 88 44.92 15.28 24.77
N ARG A 89 45.65 15.46 23.66
CA ARG A 89 47.10 15.24 23.66
C ARG A 89 47.66 16.16 24.74
N ALA A 90 48.16 15.54 25.81
CA ALA A 90 48.78 16.22 26.93
C ALA A 90 49.93 17.08 26.39
N GLY A 91 49.70 18.40 26.29
CA GLY A 91 50.70 19.33 25.80
C GLY A 91 50.22 20.63 25.16
N GLU A 92 48.92 20.85 24.92
CA GLU A 92 48.46 22.06 24.24
C GLU A 92 47.52 22.89 25.12
N VAL A 93 48.13 23.69 26.00
CA VAL A 93 47.47 24.81 26.69
C VAL A 93 47.74 26.06 25.86
N GLU A 94 46.72 26.92 25.78
CA GLU A 94 46.67 28.25 25.15
C GLU A 94 46.18 28.32 23.69
N GLY A 95 45.02 28.96 23.53
CA GLY A 95 44.64 29.61 22.28
C GLY A 95 43.73 28.86 21.32
N ARG A 96 43.01 27.81 21.73
CA ARG A 96 41.90 27.31 20.91
C ARG A 96 40.75 28.30 21.01
N GLU A 97 40.62 29.17 20.00
CA GLU A 97 39.29 29.51 19.49
C GLU A 97 38.51 28.21 19.53
N ARG A 98 37.40 28.19 20.29
CA ARG A 98 36.38 27.16 20.08
C ARG A 98 35.89 27.42 18.67
N THR A 99 36.60 26.90 17.67
CA THR A 99 35.97 26.49 16.44
C THR A 99 34.85 25.60 16.95
N GLU A 100 33.63 26.13 16.95
CA GLU A 100 32.42 25.32 16.94
C GLU A 100 32.61 24.42 15.73
N LEU A 101 33.33 23.31 15.94
CA LEU A 101 33.43 22.25 14.98
C LEU A 101 31.99 21.84 14.82
N ILE A 102 31.38 22.28 13.72
CA ILE A 102 30.04 21.92 13.31
C ILE A 102 30.04 20.40 13.32
N GLU A 103 29.59 19.83 14.43
CA GLU A 103 29.67 18.39 14.67
C GLU A 103 28.67 17.78 13.71
N PHE A 104 29.18 17.21 12.64
CA PHE A 104 28.36 16.66 11.58
C PHE A 104 27.63 15.43 12.14
N ARG A 105 26.34 15.57 12.46
CA ARG A 105 25.52 14.51 13.05
C ARG A 105 25.08 13.53 11.97
N PHE A 106 25.93 12.57 11.61
CA PHE A 106 25.63 11.54 10.62
C PHE A 106 24.38 10.73 10.98
N SER A 107 24.14 10.52 12.27
CA SER A 107 22.94 9.93 12.84
C SER A 107 21.65 10.62 12.37
N TYR A 108 21.65 11.94 12.22
CA TYR A 108 20.51 12.72 11.72
C TYR A 108 20.21 12.44 10.25
N PHE A 109 21.24 12.36 9.41
CA PHE A 109 21.08 12.02 7.99
C PHE A 109 20.61 10.58 7.81
N ILE A 110 21.13 9.65 8.60
CA ILE A 110 20.70 8.24 8.57
C ILE A 110 19.25 8.12 9.04
N ALA A 111 18.84 8.85 10.07
CA ALA A 111 17.44 8.88 10.52
C ALA A 111 16.50 9.33 9.38
N TRP A 112 16.86 10.40 8.67
CA TRP A 112 16.11 10.84 7.48
C TRP A 112 16.03 9.75 6.40
N ALA A 113 17.15 9.10 6.07
CA ALA A 113 17.18 8.04 5.09
C ALA A 113 16.26 6.87 5.48
N VAL A 114 16.30 6.44 6.74
CA VAL A 114 15.44 5.37 7.27
C VAL A 114 13.97 5.76 7.21
N VAL A 115 13.61 6.98 7.62
CA VAL A 115 12.22 7.41 7.61
C VAL A 115 11.68 7.53 6.18
N LEU A 116 12.45 8.11 5.26
CA LEU A 116 12.08 8.18 3.84
C LEU A 116 11.92 6.77 3.23
N LEU A 117 12.78 5.83 3.61
CA LEU A 117 12.67 4.44 3.18
C LEU A 117 11.39 3.78 3.71
N LEU A 118 11.02 4.02 4.98
CA LEU A 118 9.77 3.57 5.57
C LEU A 118 8.55 4.16 4.83
N LEU A 119 8.53 5.47 4.59
CA LEU A 119 7.48 6.15 3.83
C LEU A 119 7.35 5.56 2.42
N MET A 120 8.48 5.34 1.74
CA MET A 120 8.51 4.71 0.42
C MET A 120 7.95 3.28 0.45
N LEU A 121 8.28 2.50 1.48
CA LEU A 121 7.77 1.14 1.64
C LEU A 121 6.25 1.12 1.81
N ILE A 122 5.71 1.99 2.66
CA ILE A 122 4.26 2.12 2.89
C ILE A 122 3.57 2.60 1.61
N GLY A 123 4.15 3.60 0.91
CA GLY A 123 3.64 4.08 -0.37
C GLY A 123 3.60 2.97 -1.42
N ARG A 124 4.66 2.14 -1.51
CA ARG A 124 4.71 1.00 -2.43
C ARG A 124 3.66 -0.06 -2.10
N LEU A 125 3.46 -0.39 -0.83
CA LEU A 125 2.42 -1.31 -0.39
C LEU A 125 1.03 -0.78 -0.76
N THR A 126 0.82 0.52 -0.55
CA THR A 126 -0.45 1.20 -0.88
C THR A 126 -0.77 1.10 -2.37
N ILE A 127 0.21 1.34 -3.25
CA ILE A 127 0.05 1.16 -4.70
C ILE A 127 -0.33 -0.29 -5.04
N TRP A 128 0.27 -1.27 -4.36
CA TRP A 128 -0.04 -2.67 -4.57
C TRP A 128 -1.49 -3.00 -4.17
N PHE A 129 -1.95 -2.52 -3.01
CA PHE A 129 -3.34 -2.67 -2.56
C PHE A 129 -4.33 -2.01 -3.52
N ILE A 130 -4.06 -0.80 -3.98
CA ILE A 130 -4.91 -0.09 -4.94
C ILE A 130 -5.00 -0.87 -6.26
N ARG A 131 -3.88 -1.39 -6.75
CA ARG A 131 -3.83 -2.14 -8.01
C ARG A 131 -4.64 -3.44 -7.92
N THR A 132 -4.43 -4.21 -6.85
CA THR A 132 -5.20 -5.42 -6.58
C THR A 132 -6.69 -5.09 -6.41
N GLY A 133 -7.04 -4.10 -5.58
CA GLY A 133 -8.43 -3.65 -5.40
C GLY A 133 -9.11 -3.22 -6.70
N GLY A 134 -8.39 -2.49 -7.56
CA GLY A 134 -8.85 -2.09 -8.89
C GLY A 134 -9.11 -3.27 -9.82
N GLU A 135 -8.21 -4.25 -9.86
CA GLU A 135 -8.38 -5.47 -10.66
C GLU A 135 -9.61 -6.28 -10.21
N LEU A 136 -9.82 -6.43 -8.90
CA LEU A 136 -11.00 -7.09 -8.33
C LEU A 136 -12.31 -6.32 -8.63
N ALA A 137 -12.28 -4.98 -8.58
CA ALA A 137 -13.44 -4.15 -8.87
C ALA A 137 -13.83 -4.15 -10.36
N LEU A 138 -12.86 -4.32 -11.27
CA LEU A 138 -13.06 -4.31 -12.73
C LEU A 138 -13.14 -5.69 -13.38
N TYR A 139 -13.04 -6.78 -12.62
CA TYR A 139 -12.97 -8.16 -13.14
C TYR A 139 -14.08 -8.47 -14.19
N ASP A 140 -15.33 -8.08 -13.94
CA ASP A 140 -16.46 -8.28 -14.87
C ASP A 140 -16.34 -7.43 -16.15
N VAL A 141 -15.71 -6.24 -16.08
CA VAL A 141 -15.52 -5.37 -17.26
C VAL A 141 -14.50 -5.96 -18.24
N GLN A 142 -13.43 -6.59 -17.72
CA GLN A 142 -12.40 -7.21 -18.56
C GLN A 142 -12.95 -8.45 -19.29
N VAL A 143 -13.66 -9.32 -18.57
CA VAL A 143 -14.27 -10.53 -19.16
C VAL A 143 -15.29 -10.17 -20.24
N ARG A 144 -16.14 -9.16 -20.00
CA ARG A 144 -17.09 -8.67 -21.01
C ARG A 144 -16.40 -8.09 -22.24
N ARG A 145 -15.27 -7.42 -22.09
CA ARG A 145 -14.52 -6.83 -23.21
C ARG A 145 -13.91 -7.94 -24.08
N VAL A 146 -13.35 -8.98 -23.46
CA VAL A 146 -12.79 -10.17 -24.14
C VAL A 146 -13.88 -10.95 -24.88
N ALA A 147 -15.03 -11.21 -24.25
CA ALA A 147 -16.15 -11.90 -24.90
C ALA A 147 -16.65 -11.12 -26.13
N ARG A 148 -16.72 -9.79 -26.02
CA ARG A 148 -17.19 -8.91 -27.10
C ARG A 148 -16.21 -8.87 -28.28
N THR A 149 -14.90 -9.00 -28.04
CA THR A 149 -13.89 -9.12 -29.12
C THR A 149 -13.93 -10.47 -29.82
N LEU A 150 -14.14 -11.56 -29.08
CA LEU A 150 -14.28 -12.90 -29.66
C LEU A 150 -15.54 -13.01 -30.53
N MET A 151 -16.66 -12.47 -30.06
CA MET A 151 -17.90 -12.43 -30.84
C MET A 151 -17.75 -11.61 -32.13
N ARG A 152 -17.00 -10.49 -32.09
CA ARG A 152 -16.73 -9.68 -33.29
C ARG A 152 -15.85 -10.39 -34.32
N GLN A 153 -14.94 -11.25 -33.88
CA GLN A 153 -14.14 -12.09 -34.80
C GLN A 153 -14.96 -13.24 -35.36
N ALA A 154 -15.80 -13.89 -34.55
CA ALA A 154 -16.69 -14.95 -34.99
C ALA A 154 -17.78 -14.46 -35.98
N GLN A 155 -18.18 -13.19 -35.89
CA GLN A 155 -19.17 -12.58 -36.78
C GLN A 155 -18.62 -12.01 -38.07
N LYS A 156 -17.30 -11.94 -38.31
CA LYS A 156 -16.77 -11.53 -39.61
C LYS A 156 -17.03 -12.69 -40.59
N PRO A 157 -18.04 -12.60 -41.47
CA PRO A 157 -18.26 -13.65 -42.45
C PRO A 157 -17.12 -13.54 -43.44
N GLU A 158 -16.47 -14.67 -43.69
CA GLU A 158 -15.52 -14.87 -44.76
C GLU A 158 -16.13 -14.36 -46.06
N LYS A 159 -15.72 -13.15 -46.46
CA LYS A 159 -16.12 -12.54 -47.73
C LYS A 159 -15.47 -13.41 -48.80
N LYS A 160 -16.23 -14.39 -49.31
CA LYS A 160 -15.88 -15.18 -50.50
C LYS A 160 -15.44 -14.19 -51.58
N ILE A 161 -14.14 -14.19 -51.83
CA ILE A 161 -13.52 -13.51 -52.97
C ILE A 161 -13.96 -14.35 -54.17
N SER A 162 -14.88 -13.81 -54.96
CA SER A 162 -15.23 -14.30 -56.29
C SER A 162 -14.39 -13.60 -57.33
#